data_AF-A0A2E5V9V6-F1
#
_entry.id   AF-A0A2E5V9V6-F1
#
_cell.length_a   1.000
_cell.length_b   1.000
_cell.length_c   1.000
_cell.angle_alpha   90.00
_cell.angle_beta   90.00
_cell.angle_gamma   90.00
#
_symmetry.space_group_name_H-M   'P 1'
#
loop_
_entity.id
_entity.type
_entity.pdbx_description
1 polymer ?
#
loop_
_entity_poly.entity_id
_entity_poly.type
_entity_poly.pdbx_seq_one_letter_code
_entity_poly.pdbx_strand_id
1 'polypeptide(L)'
;MRFAKSIIISLTIICSFLYSEVIIGVGAYDGLSMDITIETPYDVGGFQFDVQGSSITGGSGGLAGDAGFFISAGGETVLGFSFSGGFIPAGSIGVLTNLSGTFSDDSCLSLGTGAISDTAGGPLDVTFGEDDCDFSDECDDEDADGICDDVDDCVGEFDECGVCNGDGIADGA
;
A
#
# COMPACT_ATOMS: atom_id res chain seq x y z
N MET A 1 1.78 58.59 -0.67
CA MET A 1 2.35 57.76 0.41
C MET A 1 1.22 57.42 1.37
N ARG A 2 0.78 56.19 1.62
CA ARG A 2 1.24 54.84 1.30
C ARG A 2 -0.02 53.96 1.20
N PHE A 3 -0.14 53.19 0.11
CA PHE A 3 -1.03 52.03 0.06
C PHE A 3 -0.37 50.89 0.86
N ALA A 4 -1.09 50.31 1.83
CA ALA A 4 -0.75 49.03 2.42
C ALA A 4 -2.08 48.27 2.62
N LYS A 5 -2.57 47.66 1.53
CA LYS A 5 -2.66 46.19 1.34
C LYS A 5 -3.49 45.51 2.44
N SER A 6 -4.79 45.40 2.19
CA SER A 6 -5.64 44.36 2.77
C SER A 6 -4.98 43.01 2.53
N ILE A 7 -4.48 42.41 3.60
CA ILE A 7 -4.03 41.02 3.62
C ILE A 7 -5.31 40.18 3.65
N ILE A 8 -5.88 39.96 2.47
CA ILE A 8 -6.73 38.80 2.21
C ILE A 8 -5.73 37.66 2.05
N ILE A 9 -5.28 37.09 3.17
CA ILE A 9 -4.65 35.76 3.12
C ILE A 9 -5.73 34.86 2.58
N SER A 10 -5.50 34.45 1.34
CA SER A 10 -6.27 33.50 0.58
C SER A 10 -6.68 32.33 1.48
N LEU A 11 -7.97 32.26 1.81
CA LEU A 11 -8.62 31.07 2.36
C LEU A 11 -8.52 29.86 1.39
N THR A 12 -7.90 30.05 0.22
CA THR A 12 -7.66 29.05 -0.81
C THR A 12 -6.26 28.39 -0.74
N ILE A 13 -5.44 28.61 0.29
CA ILE A 13 -4.06 28.03 0.41
C ILE A 13 -3.84 27.22 1.71
N ILE A 14 -4.90 26.75 2.39
CA ILE A 14 -4.75 25.78 3.51
C ILE A 14 -5.66 24.55 3.34
N CYS A 15 -6.50 24.50 2.29
CA CYS A 15 -7.16 23.26 1.88
C CYS A 15 -6.29 22.54 0.85
N SER A 16 -5.00 22.36 1.13
CA SER A 16 -4.30 21.19 0.61
C SER A 16 -5.07 20.02 1.19
N PHE A 17 -5.87 19.37 0.35
CA PHE A 17 -6.67 18.23 0.70
C PHE A 17 -5.81 17.27 1.54
N LEU A 18 -6.09 17.17 2.84
CA LEU A 18 -5.73 15.99 3.60
C LEU A 18 -6.64 14.90 3.05
N TYR A 19 -6.27 14.31 1.91
CA TYR A 19 -6.80 13.01 1.53
C TYR A 19 -6.35 12.08 2.65
N SER A 20 -7.29 11.73 3.53
CA SER A 20 -7.05 10.68 4.52
C SER A 20 -7.82 9.46 4.02
N GLU A 21 -7.09 8.42 3.69
CA GLU A 21 -7.62 7.14 3.24
C GLU A 21 -7.25 6.07 4.26
N VAL A 22 -7.85 4.89 4.14
CA VAL A 22 -7.43 3.74 4.94
C VAL A 22 -6.14 3.19 4.32
N ILE A 23 -5.10 3.00 5.13
CA ILE A 23 -3.87 2.35 4.70
C ILE A 23 -3.90 0.94 5.28
N ILE A 24 -3.77 -0.08 4.43
CA ILE A 24 -3.61 -1.47 4.84
C ILE A 24 -2.30 -1.96 4.28
N GLY A 25 -1.50 -2.67 5.05
CA GLY A 25 -0.21 -3.17 4.59
C GLY A 25 0.15 -4.51 5.21
N VAL A 26 1.27 -5.07 4.76
CA VAL A 26 1.85 -6.29 5.28
C VAL A 26 2.78 -5.93 6.45
N GLY A 27 2.60 -6.63 7.56
CA GLY A 27 3.45 -6.53 8.75
C GLY A 27 4.53 -7.61 8.77
N ALA A 28 4.84 -8.11 9.98
CA ALA A 28 5.77 -9.22 10.11
C ALA A 28 5.19 -10.51 9.50
N TYR A 29 6.00 -11.26 8.76
CA TYR A 29 5.66 -12.58 8.24
C TYR A 29 6.86 -13.54 8.28
N ASP A 30 6.59 -14.85 8.37
CA ASP A 30 7.61 -15.91 8.45
C ASP A 30 7.37 -17.08 7.48
N GLY A 31 6.50 -16.86 6.50
CA GLY A 31 6.06 -17.86 5.52
C GLY A 31 4.91 -18.74 5.99
N LEU A 32 4.61 -18.80 7.29
CA LEU A 32 3.46 -19.52 7.85
C LEU A 32 2.43 -18.60 8.52
N SER A 33 2.87 -17.43 8.96
CA SER A 33 2.04 -16.36 9.49
C SER A 33 2.36 -15.04 8.81
N MET A 34 1.36 -14.17 8.72
CA MET A 34 1.49 -12.82 8.18
C MET A 34 0.58 -11.88 8.98
N ASP A 35 1.15 -10.80 9.51
CA ASP A 35 0.37 -9.70 10.05
C ASP A 35 -0.19 -8.85 8.92
N ILE A 36 -1.47 -8.50 9.01
CA ILE A 36 -2.04 -7.41 8.23
C ILE A 36 -2.14 -6.20 9.14
N THR A 37 -1.65 -5.06 8.68
CA THR A 37 -1.67 -3.80 9.42
C THR A 37 -2.74 -2.86 8.89
N ILE A 38 -3.16 -1.91 9.71
CA ILE A 38 -4.09 -0.85 9.33
C ILE A 38 -3.71 0.46 10.01
N GLU A 39 -3.81 1.55 9.26
CA GLU A 39 -3.95 2.92 9.75
C GLU A 39 -5.22 3.50 9.13
N THR A 40 -6.18 3.89 9.96
CA THR A 40 -7.48 4.37 9.47
C THR A 40 -7.88 5.71 10.09
N PRO A 41 -8.25 6.72 9.28
CA PRO A 41 -8.87 7.96 9.75
C PRO A 41 -10.39 7.82 9.93
N TYR A 42 -10.97 6.65 9.59
CA TYR A 42 -12.41 6.37 9.63
C TYR A 42 -12.75 5.19 10.54
N ASP A 43 -13.99 5.12 10.99
CA ASP A 43 -14.51 3.93 11.65
C ASP A 43 -14.72 2.83 10.59
N VAL A 44 -14.03 1.70 10.73
CA VAL A 44 -14.11 0.57 9.79
C VAL A 44 -15.08 -0.48 10.34
N GLY A 45 -16.16 -0.73 9.60
CA GLY A 45 -17.20 -1.69 9.94
C GLY A 45 -17.01 -3.09 9.33
N GLY A 46 -16.15 -3.21 8.32
CA GLY A 46 -15.88 -4.47 7.64
C GLY A 46 -14.76 -4.33 6.61
N PHE A 47 -14.17 -5.45 6.22
CA PHE A 47 -13.13 -5.50 5.19
C PHE A 47 -13.19 -6.81 4.41
N GLN A 48 -12.95 -6.71 3.10
CA GLN A 48 -12.63 -7.83 2.24
C GLN A 48 -11.49 -7.42 1.31
N PHE A 49 -10.43 -8.21 1.26
CA PHE A 49 -9.30 -8.06 0.35
C PHE A 49 -8.69 -9.45 0.09
N ASP A 50 -7.83 -9.53 -0.91
CA ASP A 50 -7.08 -10.71 -1.27
C ASP A 50 -5.58 -10.50 -0.94
N VAL A 51 -4.92 -11.57 -0.51
CA VAL A 51 -3.46 -11.67 -0.42
C VAL A 51 -3.02 -12.61 -1.54
N GLN A 52 -2.70 -12.06 -2.71
CA GLN A 52 -2.34 -12.86 -3.87
C GLN A 52 -1.01 -13.58 -3.64
N GLY A 53 -0.87 -14.78 -4.19
CA GLY A 53 0.35 -15.60 -3.98
C GLY A 53 0.38 -16.35 -2.64
N SER A 54 -0.70 -16.27 -1.85
CA SER A 54 -0.81 -16.94 -0.55
C SER A 54 -1.80 -18.13 -0.55
N SER A 55 -1.69 -18.97 0.47
CA SER A 55 -2.69 -19.99 0.79
C SER A 55 -3.10 -19.85 2.25
N ILE A 56 -4.05 -18.97 2.50
CA ILE A 56 -4.58 -18.64 3.81
C ILE A 56 -5.51 -19.76 4.28
N THR A 57 -5.37 -20.12 5.55
CA THR A 57 -6.15 -21.15 6.23
C THR A 57 -6.96 -20.60 7.41
N GLY A 58 -6.68 -19.37 7.83
CA GLY A 58 -7.40 -18.69 8.88
C GLY A 58 -6.79 -17.33 9.20
N GLY A 59 -7.46 -16.58 10.08
CA GLY A 59 -6.95 -15.35 10.64
C GLY A 59 -7.63 -15.02 11.97
N SER A 60 -6.94 -14.34 12.87
CA SER A 60 -7.49 -13.94 14.18
C SER A 60 -6.66 -12.84 14.84
N GLY A 61 -7.20 -12.27 15.92
CA GLY A 61 -6.49 -11.28 16.74
C GLY A 61 -6.44 -9.90 16.12
N GLY A 62 -5.50 -9.08 16.59
CA GLY A 62 -5.39 -7.67 16.19
C GLY A 62 -6.61 -6.83 16.57
N LEU A 63 -6.69 -5.65 15.96
CA LEU A 63 -7.80 -4.71 16.14
C LEU A 63 -9.15 -5.32 15.73
N ALA A 64 -9.17 -6.19 14.72
CA ALA A 64 -10.39 -6.88 14.30
C ALA A 64 -10.88 -7.85 15.39
N GLY A 65 -9.96 -8.63 15.98
CA GLY A 65 -10.27 -9.51 17.12
C GLY A 65 -10.78 -8.74 18.33
N ASP A 66 -10.14 -7.62 18.69
CA ASP A 66 -10.54 -6.76 19.80
C ASP A 66 -11.90 -6.09 19.57
N ALA A 67 -12.22 -5.75 18.32
CA ALA A 67 -13.52 -5.24 17.90
C ALA A 67 -14.60 -6.35 17.78
N GLY A 68 -14.25 -7.61 18.01
CA GLY A 68 -15.18 -8.75 17.95
C GLY A 68 -15.59 -9.13 16.53
N PHE A 69 -14.68 -8.96 15.56
CA PHE A 69 -14.91 -9.39 14.19
C PHE A 69 -14.74 -10.90 14.07
N PHE A 70 -15.58 -11.48 13.21
CA PHE A 70 -15.38 -12.81 12.67
C PHE A 70 -14.50 -12.68 11.44
N ILE A 71 -13.40 -13.45 11.42
CA ILE A 71 -12.51 -13.55 10.28
C ILE A 71 -12.83 -14.84 9.53
N SER A 72 -13.20 -14.70 8.27
CA SER A 72 -13.35 -15.78 7.31
C SER A 72 -12.25 -15.63 6.28
N ALA A 73 -11.20 -16.46 6.38
CA ALA A 73 -10.08 -16.43 5.46
C ALA A 73 -9.85 -17.82 4.84
N GLY A 74 -9.59 -17.85 3.53
CA GLY A 74 -9.43 -19.11 2.80
C GLY A 74 -8.98 -18.88 1.35
N GLY A 75 -7.99 -19.65 0.90
CA GLY A 75 -7.36 -19.38 -0.40
C GLY A 75 -6.56 -18.10 -0.29
N GLU A 76 -6.88 -17.09 -1.10
CA GLU A 76 -6.24 -15.77 -1.05
C GLU A 76 -7.12 -14.73 -0.35
N THR A 77 -8.42 -15.00 -0.17
CA THR A 77 -9.38 -14.02 0.32
C THR A 77 -9.44 -13.95 1.84
N VAL A 78 -9.44 -12.73 2.35
CA VAL A 78 -9.66 -12.39 3.76
C VAL A 78 -10.93 -11.55 3.87
N LEU A 79 -11.89 -12.01 4.68
CA LEU A 79 -13.11 -11.28 5.01
C LEU A 79 -13.22 -11.11 6.52
N GLY A 80 -13.38 -9.87 6.98
CA GLY A 80 -13.61 -9.53 8.38
C GLY A 80 -14.89 -8.73 8.57
N PHE A 81 -15.76 -9.17 9.48
CA PHE A 81 -17.03 -8.50 9.75
C PHE A 81 -17.53 -8.75 11.18
N SER A 82 -18.41 -7.89 11.71
CA SER A 82 -19.01 -8.08 13.05
C SER A 82 -20.53 -8.28 12.99
N PHE A 83 -21.04 -9.34 13.62
CA PHE A 83 -22.49 -9.55 13.80
C PHE A 83 -23.10 -8.67 14.90
N SER A 84 -22.29 -8.15 15.83
CA SER A 84 -22.75 -7.31 16.94
C SER A 84 -22.64 -5.81 16.66
N GLY A 85 -22.20 -5.43 15.45
CA GLY A 85 -21.94 -4.04 15.09
C GLY A 85 -20.67 -3.48 15.74
N GLY A 86 -19.70 -4.34 16.07
CA GLY A 86 -18.36 -3.89 16.42
C GLY A 86 -17.68 -3.22 15.21
N PHE A 87 -16.74 -2.32 15.48
CA PHE A 87 -16.00 -1.59 14.45
C PHE A 87 -14.60 -1.23 14.97
N ILE A 88 -13.68 -0.97 14.05
CA ILE A 88 -12.33 -0.47 14.36
C ILE A 88 -12.40 1.07 14.34
N PRO A 89 -12.13 1.77 15.45
CA PRO A 89 -12.32 3.21 15.53
C PRO A 89 -11.38 4.00 14.62
N ALA A 90 -11.83 5.16 14.15
CA ALA A 90 -10.98 6.18 13.53
C ALA A 90 -9.77 6.54 14.42
N GLY A 91 -8.62 6.72 13.79
CA GLY A 91 -7.33 6.96 14.44
C GLY A 91 -6.63 5.69 14.93
N SER A 92 -7.16 4.50 14.66
CA SER A 92 -6.50 3.23 14.98
C SER A 92 -5.30 3.00 14.06
N ILE A 93 -4.18 2.58 14.67
CA ILE A 93 -2.94 2.19 13.98
C ILE A 93 -2.44 0.89 14.63
N GLY A 94 -2.16 -0.13 13.83
CA GLY A 94 -1.57 -1.38 14.31
C GLY A 94 -1.93 -2.60 13.49
N VAL A 95 -1.84 -3.79 14.09
CA VAL A 95 -2.21 -5.05 13.43
C VAL A 95 -3.74 -5.14 13.34
N LEU A 96 -4.26 -5.17 12.12
CA LEU A 96 -5.66 -5.44 11.81
C LEU A 96 -6.05 -6.86 12.23
N THR A 97 -5.31 -7.84 11.74
CA THR A 97 -5.48 -9.28 12.05
C THR A 97 -4.17 -10.02 11.75
N ASN A 98 -3.94 -11.13 12.44
CA ASN A 98 -2.86 -12.06 12.09
C ASN A 98 -3.44 -13.20 11.25
N LEU A 99 -2.85 -13.46 10.08
CA LEU A 99 -3.23 -14.54 9.17
C LEU A 99 -2.33 -15.76 9.40
N SER A 100 -2.91 -16.94 9.18
CA SER A 100 -2.21 -18.22 9.21
C SER A 100 -2.39 -18.94 7.87
N GLY A 101 -1.31 -19.46 7.30
CA GLY A 101 -1.36 -20.05 5.96
C GLY A 101 0.03 -20.40 5.44
N THR A 102 0.20 -20.30 4.13
CA THR A 102 1.52 -20.26 3.50
C THR A 102 1.63 -18.97 2.69
N PHE A 103 2.73 -18.25 2.85
CA PHE A 103 2.96 -16.95 2.19
C PHE A 103 4.27 -17.03 1.40
N SER A 104 4.25 -16.55 0.15
CA SER A 104 5.45 -16.38 -0.67
C SER A 104 6.11 -15.04 -0.41
N ASP A 105 7.36 -14.90 -0.85
CA ASP A 105 8.05 -13.60 -0.84
C ASP A 105 7.39 -12.60 -1.82
N ASP A 106 6.70 -13.11 -2.86
CA ASP A 106 5.96 -12.31 -3.84
C ASP A 106 4.48 -12.06 -3.43
N SER A 107 4.11 -12.27 -2.16
CA SER A 107 2.73 -12.07 -1.72
C SER A 107 2.41 -10.57 -1.64
N CYS A 108 1.27 -10.18 -2.21
CA CYS A 108 0.84 -8.78 -2.30
C CYS A 108 -0.66 -8.67 -1.99
N LEU A 109 -1.12 -7.45 -1.70
CA LEU A 109 -2.50 -7.13 -1.34
C LEU A 109 -3.25 -6.58 -2.55
N SER A 110 -4.51 -6.97 -2.68
CA SER A 110 -5.41 -6.37 -3.67
C SER A 110 -6.83 -6.34 -3.12
N LEU A 111 -7.63 -5.38 -3.57
CA LEU A 111 -9.06 -5.41 -3.28
C LEU A 111 -9.73 -6.56 -4.02
N GLY A 112 -9.23 -6.98 -5.19
CA GLY A 112 -9.91 -7.95 -6.05
C GLY A 112 -11.37 -7.54 -6.30
N THR A 113 -12.30 -8.27 -5.68
CA THR A 113 -13.75 -7.94 -5.70
C THR A 113 -14.31 -7.47 -4.36
N GLY A 114 -13.44 -7.31 -3.37
CA GLY A 114 -13.73 -6.85 -2.02
C GLY A 114 -13.82 -5.33 -1.87
N ALA A 115 -13.91 -4.90 -0.61
CA ALA A 115 -13.99 -3.50 -0.21
C ALA A 115 -13.68 -3.38 1.29
N ILE A 116 -13.20 -2.20 1.69
CA ILE A 116 -13.22 -1.77 3.09
C ILE A 116 -14.46 -0.89 3.28
N SER A 117 -15.21 -1.11 4.34
CA SER A 117 -16.47 -0.39 4.56
C SER A 117 -16.50 0.36 5.89
N ASP A 118 -17.24 1.45 5.91
CA ASP A 118 -17.62 2.14 7.14
C ASP A 118 -18.67 1.34 7.95
N THR A 119 -19.12 1.91 9.07
CA THR A 119 -20.14 1.29 9.95
C THR A 119 -21.56 1.27 9.37
N ALA A 120 -21.81 2.01 8.29
CA ALA A 120 -23.07 2.01 7.55
C ALA A 120 -23.04 1.10 6.31
N GLY A 121 -21.88 0.49 6.01
CA GLY A 121 -21.65 -0.33 4.82
C GLY A 121 -21.30 0.47 3.56
N GLY A 122 -21.01 1.76 3.70
CA GLY A 122 -20.45 2.58 2.61
C GLY A 122 -18.98 2.21 2.36
N PRO A 123 -18.51 2.22 1.09
CA PRO A 123 -17.11 1.95 0.80
C PRO A 123 -16.21 3.08 1.31
N LEU A 124 -15.03 2.71 1.81
CA LEU A 124 -13.95 3.62 2.17
C LEU A 124 -12.85 3.54 1.11
N ASP A 125 -12.27 4.69 0.78
CA ASP A 125 -11.07 4.74 -0.05
C ASP A 125 -9.91 4.09 0.73
N VAL A 126 -9.16 3.22 0.05
CA VAL A 126 -8.07 2.44 0.62
C VAL A 126 -6.88 2.43 -0.33
N THR A 127 -5.68 2.41 0.25
CA THR A 127 -4.43 2.14 -0.45
C THR A 127 -3.70 0.99 0.24
N PHE A 128 -3.00 0.17 -0.54
CA PHE A 128 -2.08 -0.84 -0.03
C PHE A 128 -0.61 -0.38 -0.04
N GLY A 129 -0.35 0.84 -0.53
CA GLY A 129 1.02 1.35 -0.65
C GLY A 129 1.90 0.46 -1.53
N GLU A 130 3.10 0.17 -1.04
CA GLU A 130 4.08 -0.72 -1.69
C GLU A 130 3.66 -2.20 -1.69
N ASP A 131 2.72 -2.58 -0.82
CA ASP A 131 2.21 -3.95 -0.76
C ASP A 131 1.12 -4.22 -1.81
N ASP A 132 0.72 -3.23 -2.62
CA ASP A 132 -0.29 -3.42 -3.66
C ASP A 132 0.22 -4.37 -4.76
N CYS A 133 -0.60 -5.31 -5.20
CA CYS A 133 -0.27 -6.17 -6.34
C CYS A 133 -0.13 -5.41 -7.66
N ASP A 134 -0.75 -4.23 -7.76
CA ASP A 134 -0.58 -3.33 -8.90
C ASP A 134 0.45 -2.23 -8.60
N PHE A 135 1.24 -2.37 -7.52
CA PHE A 135 2.34 -1.46 -7.22
C PHE A 135 3.38 -1.55 -8.34
N SER A 136 3.54 -0.43 -9.04
CA SER A 136 4.66 -0.19 -9.93
C SER A 136 5.48 0.90 -9.29
N ASP A 137 6.73 0.61 -8.95
CA ASP A 137 7.69 1.66 -8.67
C ASP A 137 7.75 2.55 -9.91
N GLU A 138 7.20 3.77 -9.82
CA GLU A 138 7.43 4.79 -10.83
C GLU A 138 8.86 5.30 -10.65
N CYS A 139 9.81 4.48 -11.08
CA CYS A 139 11.17 4.89 -11.32
C CYS A 139 11.28 5.45 -12.75
N ASP A 140 12.15 6.44 -12.95
CA ASP A 140 12.53 6.84 -14.29
C ASP A 140 13.39 5.72 -14.92
N ASP A 141 13.11 5.40 -16.18
CA ASP A 141 13.88 4.48 -17.05
C ASP A 141 14.11 5.27 -18.35
N GLU A 142 15.04 6.22 -18.31
CA GLU A 142 15.19 7.25 -19.36
C GLU A 142 15.76 6.66 -20.66
N ASP A 143 16.54 5.58 -20.59
CA ASP A 143 17.10 4.88 -21.75
C ASP A 143 16.31 3.64 -22.19
N ALA A 144 15.30 3.23 -21.43
CA ALA A 144 14.40 2.12 -21.70
C ALA A 144 15.10 0.75 -21.77
N ASP A 145 16.18 0.56 -21.01
CA ASP A 145 16.91 -0.71 -20.93
C ASP A 145 16.24 -1.72 -19.96
N GLY A 146 15.25 -1.27 -19.19
CA GLY A 146 14.47 -2.06 -18.26
C GLY A 146 15.07 -2.14 -16.85
N ILE A 147 16.06 -1.29 -16.54
CA ILE A 147 16.60 -1.06 -15.21
C ILE A 147 16.21 0.36 -14.78
N CYS A 148 15.73 0.52 -13.56
CA CYS A 148 15.41 1.84 -13.02
C CYS A 148 16.67 2.70 -12.84
N ASP A 149 16.61 4.00 -13.20
CA ASP A 149 17.72 4.97 -13.13
C ASP A 149 18.40 5.07 -11.76
N ASP A 150 17.71 4.73 -10.67
CA ASP A 150 18.22 4.79 -9.29
C ASP A 150 19.06 3.58 -8.88
N VAL A 151 18.94 2.48 -9.63
CA VAL A 151 19.74 1.25 -9.49
C VAL A 151 20.54 0.92 -10.76
N ASP A 152 20.35 1.68 -11.83
CA ASP A 152 21.13 1.60 -13.06
C ASP A 152 22.48 2.31 -12.93
N ASP A 153 23.54 1.55 -13.17
CA ASP A 153 24.91 2.07 -13.17
C ASP A 153 25.18 2.99 -14.39
N CYS A 154 24.33 2.96 -15.42
CA CYS A 154 24.46 3.76 -16.63
C CYS A 154 23.15 4.11 -17.33
N VAL A 155 22.56 5.25 -16.95
CA VAL A 155 21.47 5.87 -17.72
C VAL A 155 21.99 6.35 -19.10
N GLY A 156 21.80 5.54 -20.13
CA GLY A 156 22.22 5.75 -21.53
C GLY A 156 22.72 4.48 -22.22
N GLU A 157 23.81 4.57 -22.99
CA GLU A 157 24.45 3.37 -23.54
C GLU A 157 25.93 3.30 -23.15
N PHE A 158 26.40 2.09 -22.83
CA PHE A 158 27.83 1.81 -22.69
C PHE A 158 28.52 1.83 -24.05
N ASP A 159 29.68 2.50 -24.12
CA ASP A 159 30.55 2.44 -25.30
C ASP A 159 31.32 1.11 -25.40
N GLU A 160 32.09 0.91 -26.48
CA GLU A 160 32.89 -0.31 -26.67
C GLU A 160 34.01 -0.50 -25.62
N CYS A 161 34.29 0.52 -24.81
CA CYS A 161 35.24 0.48 -23.69
C CYS A 161 34.55 0.16 -22.36
N GLY A 162 33.22 -0.01 -22.35
CA GLY A 162 32.42 -0.19 -21.14
C GLY A 162 32.27 1.11 -20.33
N VAL A 163 32.40 2.27 -20.97
CA VAL A 163 32.19 3.58 -20.34
C VAL A 163 30.77 4.06 -20.66
N CYS A 164 30.02 4.37 -19.63
CA CYS A 164 28.68 4.92 -19.77
C CYS A 164 28.69 6.26 -20.52
N ASN A 165 27.89 6.38 -21.59
CA ASN A 165 27.81 7.57 -22.45
C ASN A 165 29.19 8.03 -22.95
N GLY A 166 30.10 7.08 -23.20
CA GLY A 166 31.45 7.36 -23.66
C GLY A 166 31.55 7.73 -25.15
N ASP A 167 32.57 8.49 -25.51
CA ASP A 167 32.85 8.93 -26.90
C ASP A 167 33.60 7.85 -27.73
N GLY A 168 33.32 6.57 -27.51
CA GLY A 168 34.15 5.41 -27.89
C GLY A 168 34.92 5.48 -29.22
N ILE A 169 36.21 5.12 -29.17
CA ILE A 169 37.00 4.56 -30.29
C ILE A 169 37.76 3.34 -29.77
N ALA A 170 37.46 2.18 -30.35
CA ALA A 170 38.01 0.89 -29.93
C ALA A 170 39.55 0.82 -30.01
N ASP A 171 40.09 0.01 -29.10
CA ASP A 171 41.49 -0.38 -28.95
C ASP A 171 42.16 -0.68 -30.31
N GLY A 172 43.07 0.20 -30.73
CA GLY A 172 43.77 0.11 -32.03
C GLY A 172 44.21 1.43 -32.67
N ALA A 173 44.00 2.59 -32.03
CA ALA A 173 44.57 3.87 -32.46
C ALA A 173 46.10 3.96 -32.28
#